data_AF-A0A8H6U7R0-F1
#
_entry.id   AF-A0A8H6U7R0-F1
#
_cell.length_a   1.000
_cell.length_b   1.000
_cell.length_c   1.000
_cell.angle_alpha   90.00
_cell.angle_beta   90.00
_cell.angle_gamma   90.00
#
_symmetry.space_group_name_H-M   'P 1'
#
loop_
_entity.id
_entity.type
_entity.pdbx_description
1 polymer ?
#
loop_
_entity_poly.entity_id
_entity_poly.type
_entity_poly.pdbx_seq_one_letter_code
_entity_poly.pdbx_strand_id
1 'polypeptide(L)'
;MVDHGPGNDFPFGLKKPDGSAHLTSDTSAPDVGSWTHALYVNEGAANVVFKAIPGKYEKPNQKDQKDQDAITRYLIRVPKKARAPNKSVYTAKEQSLLFQKIITPLFQNKKEMLLDQKLVKVPDATVTNLATELSSLDRNGLKRPPKFRRDEIQPSNVIMLVEDMRPRNDDEHTIEFKPKWLAQSPSAPRDANTCRCCAFASRKYHEAGDSRERKYSPDEYPCPLWLDPDLETPQGKEKIRSTAIQRHMNGDKHHAHLYKLVQRSGILTDLKRRQIDFDRTGPMKAEANVHRGEGDYKASELDRLGLAMTLRDCSLFVRYREGPPDSEGRRRVHEPSHEVKLADLDLKNVQWKIHEWRAKEQALIQGQWYVGRGRMTNCALWR
;
A
#
# COMPACT_ATOMS: atom_id res chain seq x y z
N MET A 1 12.66 -32.85 28.71
CA MET A 1 11.73 -31.85 28.16
C MET A 1 12.48 -31.13 27.06
N VAL A 2 12.03 -31.29 25.82
CA VAL A 2 12.70 -30.69 24.66
C VAL A 2 12.33 -29.21 24.64
N ASP A 3 13.34 -28.37 24.74
CA ASP A 3 13.23 -26.91 24.70
C ASP A 3 12.93 -26.48 23.25
N HIS A 4 11.67 -26.13 22.98
CA HIS A 4 11.29 -25.52 21.71
C HIS A 4 11.63 -24.03 21.78
N GLY A 5 12.81 -23.67 21.28
CA GLY A 5 13.20 -22.27 21.04
C GLY A 5 12.12 -21.50 20.25
N PRO A 6 12.15 -20.15 20.27
CA PRO A 6 11.09 -19.31 19.71
C PRO A 6 10.85 -19.68 18.25
N GLY A 7 9.68 -20.26 18.00
CA GLY A 7 9.39 -21.07 16.82
C GLY A 7 9.58 -20.33 15.50
N ASN A 8 10.03 -21.09 14.50
CA ASN A 8 10.11 -20.75 13.08
C ASN A 8 8.73 -20.48 12.41
N ASP A 9 7.72 -20.08 13.19
CA ASP A 9 6.35 -19.93 12.72
C ASP A 9 6.17 -18.57 12.06
N PHE A 10 5.67 -18.62 10.84
CA PHE A 10 5.25 -17.47 10.05
C PHE A 10 3.87 -17.00 10.54
N PRO A 11 3.47 -15.73 10.31
CA PRO A 11 2.17 -15.24 10.77
C PRO A 11 1.02 -16.15 10.37
N PHE A 12 -0.01 -16.22 11.20
CA PHE A 12 -1.20 -17.07 10.98
C PHE A 12 -0.89 -18.59 11.01
N GLY A 13 0.17 -19.01 11.70
CA GLY A 13 0.54 -20.42 11.82
C GLY A 13 1.06 -21.03 10.53
N LEU A 14 1.46 -20.21 9.56
CA LEU A 14 2.07 -20.67 8.32
C LEU A 14 3.51 -21.13 8.58
N LYS A 15 3.96 -22.15 7.86
CA LYS A 15 5.38 -22.54 7.88
C LYS A 15 6.17 -21.58 7.00
N LYS A 16 7.32 -21.11 7.49
CA LYS A 16 8.25 -20.32 6.68
C LYS A 16 8.67 -21.16 5.47
N PRO A 17 8.63 -20.64 4.23
CA PRO A 17 9.13 -21.38 3.08
C PRO A 17 10.61 -21.72 3.29
N ASP A 18 11.01 -22.95 2.97
CA ASP A 18 12.41 -23.36 3.07
C ASP A 18 13.31 -22.48 2.20
N GLY A 19 14.54 -22.27 2.67
CA GLY A 19 15.61 -21.65 1.91
C GLY A 19 16.27 -22.61 0.92
N SER A 20 15.91 -23.90 0.95
CA SER A 20 16.62 -24.97 0.26
C SER A 20 15.77 -26.23 0.05
N ALA A 21 14.59 -26.16 -0.59
CA ALA A 21 14.07 -27.34 -1.27
C ALA A 21 13.14 -26.99 -2.44
N HIS A 22 13.28 -27.79 -3.49
CA HIS A 22 12.35 -27.90 -4.59
C HIS A 22 10.96 -28.28 -4.07
N LEU A 23 9.98 -27.37 -4.25
CA LEU A 23 8.56 -27.67 -4.12
C LEU A 23 7.88 -27.41 -5.45
N THR A 24 7.13 -28.41 -5.87
CA THR A 24 6.71 -28.68 -7.24
C THR A 24 5.54 -27.80 -7.72
N SER A 25 5.72 -27.34 -8.97
CA SER A 25 4.76 -27.07 -10.05
C SER A 25 3.74 -25.91 -10.02
N ASP A 26 3.73 -25.02 -9.03
CA ASP A 26 3.04 -23.71 -9.20
C ASP A 26 3.72 -22.53 -8.45
N THR A 27 4.92 -22.76 -7.90
CA THR A 27 5.67 -21.78 -7.09
C THR A 27 7.13 -21.59 -7.53
N SER A 28 7.56 -22.24 -8.62
CA SER A 28 8.81 -21.90 -9.29
C SER A 28 8.62 -20.56 -9.99
N ALA A 29 9.15 -19.48 -9.38
CA ALA A 29 9.20 -18.17 -9.99
C ALA A 29 9.78 -18.32 -11.41
N PRO A 30 9.00 -18.08 -12.48
CA PRO A 30 9.47 -18.32 -13.83
C PRO A 30 10.69 -17.44 -14.12
N ASP A 31 11.63 -17.98 -14.88
CA ASP A 31 12.73 -17.21 -15.44
C ASP A 31 12.18 -16.27 -16.51
N VAL A 32 12.43 -14.97 -16.38
CA VAL A 32 12.15 -13.97 -17.42
C VAL A 32 13.47 -13.65 -18.13
N GLY A 33 13.45 -13.55 -19.47
CA GLY A 33 14.61 -13.30 -20.31
C GLY A 33 15.40 -12.02 -19.97
N SER A 34 16.53 -11.80 -20.64
CA SER A 34 17.41 -10.66 -20.36
C SER A 34 16.79 -9.32 -20.78
N TRP A 35 16.71 -8.40 -19.84
CA TRP A 35 16.32 -7.00 -20.04
C TRP A 35 17.62 -6.22 -20.12
N THR A 36 17.75 -5.28 -21.05
CA THR A 36 19.04 -4.58 -21.24
C THR A 36 19.29 -3.59 -20.12
N HIS A 37 18.25 -2.88 -19.68
CA HIS A 37 18.32 -1.83 -18.67
C HIS A 37 17.00 -1.72 -17.91
N ALA A 38 16.99 -1.01 -16.78
CA ALA A 38 15.77 -0.61 -16.11
C ALA A 38 15.85 0.85 -15.67
N LEU A 39 14.72 1.54 -15.79
CA LEU A 39 14.56 2.95 -15.42
C LEU A 39 13.89 3.05 -14.07
N TYR A 40 14.45 3.86 -13.17
CA TYR A 40 13.80 4.20 -11.92
C TYR A 40 12.42 4.85 -12.16
N VAL A 41 11.39 4.35 -11.48
CA VAL A 41 10.03 4.90 -11.54
C VAL A 41 9.70 5.65 -10.26
N ASN A 42 9.78 4.97 -9.12
CA ASN A 42 9.48 5.53 -7.81
C ASN A 42 10.06 4.65 -6.69
N GLU A 43 10.04 5.12 -5.45
CA GLU A 43 10.36 4.30 -4.28
C GLU A 43 9.57 4.71 -3.03
N GLY A 44 9.28 3.70 -2.22
CA GLY A 44 8.68 3.85 -0.90
C GLY A 44 9.71 3.65 0.21
N ALA A 45 9.21 3.51 1.44
CA ALA A 45 10.08 3.22 2.59
C ALA A 45 10.65 1.79 2.57
N ALA A 46 10.03 0.87 1.83
CA ALA A 46 10.36 -0.55 1.85
C ALA A 46 10.81 -1.12 0.50
N ASN A 47 10.40 -0.52 -0.62
CA ASN A 47 10.64 -1.05 -1.96
C ASN A 47 11.05 0.06 -2.92
N VAL A 48 11.79 -0.30 -3.96
CA VAL A 48 12.10 0.53 -5.13
C VAL A 48 11.41 -0.09 -6.34
N VAL A 49 10.86 0.74 -7.23
CA VAL A 49 10.13 0.33 -8.42
C VAL A 49 10.84 0.83 -9.67
N PHE A 50 11.02 -0.07 -10.64
CA PHE A 50 11.67 0.19 -11.92
C PHE A 50 10.77 -0.24 -13.07
N LYS A 51 10.89 0.44 -14.22
CA LYS A 51 10.36 -0.01 -15.50
C LYS A 51 11.51 -0.60 -16.26
N ALA A 52 11.45 -1.89 -16.58
CA ALA A 52 12.54 -2.46 -17.34
C ALA A 52 12.31 -2.35 -18.86
N ILE A 53 13.43 -2.33 -19.59
CA ILE A 53 13.52 -1.98 -21.00
C ILE A 53 13.92 -3.24 -21.76
N PRO A 54 13.09 -3.71 -22.71
CA PRO A 54 13.40 -4.90 -23.48
C PRO A 54 14.75 -4.76 -24.18
N GLY A 55 15.52 -5.85 -24.28
CA GLY A 55 16.57 -5.91 -25.27
C GLY A 55 15.98 -5.92 -26.68
N LYS A 56 16.75 -5.47 -27.69
CA LYS A 56 16.41 -5.76 -29.09
C LYS A 56 16.54 -7.27 -29.27
N TYR A 57 15.42 -8.01 -29.20
CA TYR A 57 15.41 -9.44 -29.51
C TYR A 57 15.60 -9.62 -31.02
N GLU A 58 16.58 -10.43 -31.42
CA GLU A 58 16.66 -10.94 -32.78
C GLU A 58 15.53 -11.98 -32.96
N LYS A 59 14.54 -11.65 -33.81
CA LYS A 59 13.35 -12.44 -34.18
C LYS A 59 12.55 -13.05 -33.00
N PRO A 60 11.38 -12.48 -32.65
CA PRO A 60 10.61 -12.95 -31.50
C PRO A 60 10.06 -14.38 -31.71
N ASN A 61 10.38 -15.28 -30.77
CA ASN A 61 9.71 -16.56 -30.59
C ASN A 61 8.56 -16.43 -29.56
N GLN A 62 7.81 -17.52 -29.32
CA GLN A 62 6.65 -17.50 -28.42
C GLN A 62 7.00 -17.23 -26.93
N LYS A 63 8.22 -17.55 -26.49
CA LYS A 63 8.74 -17.20 -25.16
C LYS A 63 9.04 -15.70 -25.08
N ASP A 64 9.60 -15.13 -26.14
CA ASP A 64 9.88 -13.70 -26.24
C ASP A 64 8.60 -12.86 -26.19
N GLN A 65 7.46 -13.38 -26.67
CA GLN A 65 6.17 -12.70 -26.59
C GLN A 65 5.59 -12.66 -25.16
N LYS A 66 5.76 -13.73 -24.37
CA LYS A 66 5.40 -13.75 -22.94
C LYS A 66 6.29 -12.82 -22.13
N ASP A 67 7.57 -12.75 -22.46
CA ASP A 67 8.51 -11.81 -21.84
C ASP A 67 8.15 -10.36 -22.22
N GLN A 68 7.87 -10.05 -23.48
CA GLN A 68 7.39 -8.73 -23.93
C GLN A 68 6.09 -8.31 -23.21
N ASP A 69 5.12 -9.21 -23.06
CA ASP A 69 3.90 -8.95 -22.29
C ASP A 69 4.20 -8.68 -20.80
N ALA A 70 5.16 -9.39 -20.20
CA ALA A 70 5.61 -9.12 -18.83
C ALA A 70 6.32 -7.77 -18.71
N ILE A 71 7.14 -7.39 -19.70
CA ILE A 71 7.90 -6.14 -19.73
C ILE A 71 7.00 -4.91 -19.93
N THR A 72 5.94 -5.05 -20.72
CA THR A 72 5.03 -3.94 -21.05
C THR A 72 3.93 -3.74 -20.03
N ARG A 73 3.49 -4.80 -19.35
CA ARG A 73 2.36 -4.75 -18.39
C ARG A 73 2.79 -4.62 -16.93
N TYR A 74 4.06 -4.89 -16.59
CA TYR A 74 4.52 -4.89 -15.21
C TYR A 74 5.73 -3.99 -14.98
N LEU A 75 5.88 -3.57 -13.73
CA LEU A 75 7.03 -2.92 -13.16
C LEU A 75 7.81 -3.91 -12.29
N ILE A 76 9.12 -3.73 -12.23
CA ILE A 76 9.99 -4.43 -11.30
C ILE A 76 9.87 -3.77 -9.93
N ARG A 77 9.51 -4.53 -8.90
CA ARG A 77 9.45 -4.10 -7.50
C ARG A 77 10.44 -4.91 -6.69
N VAL A 78 11.46 -4.23 -6.16
CA VAL A 78 12.54 -4.84 -5.38
C VAL A 78 12.57 -4.29 -3.94
N PRO A 79 12.71 -5.15 -2.92
CA PRO A 79 12.86 -4.70 -1.53
C PRO A 79 14.12 -3.88 -1.32
N LYS A 80 14.04 -2.92 -0.39
CA LYS A 80 15.20 -2.19 0.14
C LYS A 80 15.90 -3.02 1.20
N LYS A 81 17.22 -2.91 1.24
CA LYS A 81 18.03 -3.46 2.33
C LYS A 81 17.62 -2.81 3.66
N ALA A 82 17.46 -3.62 4.69
CA ALA A 82 17.15 -3.11 6.02
C ALA A 82 18.34 -2.30 6.55
N ARG A 83 18.10 -1.04 6.94
CA ARG A 83 19.13 -0.19 7.57
C ARG A 83 19.56 -0.68 8.96
N ALA A 84 18.68 -1.40 9.66
CA ALA A 84 18.97 -1.97 10.96
C ALA A 84 19.21 -3.48 10.82
N PRO A 85 20.33 -4.03 11.33
CA PRO A 85 20.70 -5.44 11.12
C PRO A 85 19.66 -6.42 11.69
N ASN A 86 18.95 -6.04 12.76
CA ASN A 86 17.95 -6.89 13.41
C ASN A 86 16.52 -6.70 12.88
N LYS A 87 16.32 -5.82 11.88
CA LYS A 87 14.98 -5.61 11.32
C LYS A 87 14.64 -6.75 10.37
N SER A 88 13.79 -7.67 10.84
CA SER A 88 13.19 -8.70 9.98
C SER A 88 12.30 -8.05 8.91
N VAL A 89 12.63 -8.28 7.65
CA VAL A 89 11.84 -7.90 6.49
C VAL A 89 11.54 -9.15 5.70
N TYR A 90 10.28 -9.36 5.33
CA TYR A 90 9.92 -10.47 4.45
C TYR A 90 10.52 -10.28 3.06
N THR A 91 11.10 -11.35 2.54
CA THR A 91 11.57 -11.47 1.15
C THR A 91 10.41 -11.36 0.16
N ALA A 92 10.72 -11.16 -1.12
CA ALA A 92 9.70 -11.16 -2.17
C ALA A 92 8.91 -12.50 -2.23
N LYS A 93 9.59 -13.64 -2.04
CA LYS A 93 8.98 -14.98 -2.01
C LYS A 93 7.99 -15.10 -0.85
N GLU A 94 8.41 -14.66 0.33
CA GLU A 94 7.57 -14.64 1.53
C GLU A 94 6.35 -13.72 1.38
N GLN A 95 6.52 -12.50 0.87
CA GLN A 95 5.41 -11.58 0.62
C GLN A 95 4.43 -12.13 -0.41
N SER A 96 4.93 -12.77 -1.47
CA SER A 96 4.08 -13.42 -2.48
C SER A 96 3.24 -14.55 -1.86
N LEU A 97 3.85 -15.41 -1.04
CA LEU A 97 3.15 -16.47 -0.33
C LEU A 97 2.08 -15.90 0.62
N LEU A 98 2.42 -14.89 1.43
CA LEU A 98 1.48 -14.25 2.36
C LEU A 98 0.34 -13.58 1.61
N PHE A 99 0.62 -12.92 0.49
CA PHE A 99 -0.41 -12.32 -0.33
C PHE A 99 -1.40 -13.37 -0.84
N GLN A 100 -0.90 -14.47 -1.43
CA GLN A 100 -1.75 -15.53 -1.96
C GLN A 100 -2.57 -16.25 -0.88
N LYS A 101 -1.97 -16.51 0.28
CA LYS A 101 -2.59 -17.31 1.35
C LYS A 101 -3.46 -16.49 2.31
N ILE A 102 -3.16 -15.20 2.48
CA ILE A 102 -3.84 -14.35 3.47
C ILE A 102 -4.60 -13.22 2.79
N ILE A 103 -3.98 -12.46 1.87
CA ILE A 103 -4.60 -11.26 1.29
C ILE A 103 -5.62 -11.60 0.21
N THR A 104 -5.32 -12.51 -0.72
CA THR A 104 -6.22 -12.87 -1.85
C THR A 104 -7.54 -13.56 -1.44
N PRO A 105 -7.61 -14.34 -0.35
CA PRO A 105 -8.89 -14.89 0.14
C PRO A 105 -9.80 -13.84 0.78
N LEU A 106 -9.23 -12.81 1.42
CA LEU A 106 -9.95 -11.55 1.57
C LEU A 106 -10.23 -11.05 0.15
N PHE A 107 -11.33 -10.45 -0.27
CA PHE A 107 -11.51 -10.04 -1.68
C PHE A 107 -11.61 -11.18 -2.71
N GLN A 108 -11.89 -12.42 -2.33
CA GLN A 108 -12.01 -13.55 -3.29
C GLN A 108 -13.03 -13.30 -4.42
N ASN A 109 -14.11 -12.55 -4.16
CA ASN A 109 -15.13 -12.16 -5.16
C ASN A 109 -14.77 -10.86 -5.91
N LYS A 110 -13.59 -10.30 -5.66
CA LYS A 110 -13.09 -9.01 -6.19
C LYS A 110 -11.58 -9.06 -6.44
N LYS A 111 -11.05 -10.21 -6.88
CA LYS A 111 -9.60 -10.40 -7.05
C LYS A 111 -9.03 -9.49 -8.12
N GLU A 112 -9.83 -9.14 -9.12
CA GLU A 112 -9.51 -8.17 -10.18
C GLU A 112 -9.25 -6.76 -9.64
N MET A 113 -9.75 -6.46 -8.44
CA MET A 113 -9.48 -5.22 -7.71
C MET A 113 -8.19 -5.25 -6.89
N LEU A 114 -7.47 -6.37 -6.88
CA LEU A 114 -6.11 -6.41 -6.36
C LEU A 114 -5.14 -6.17 -7.51
N LEU A 115 -4.12 -5.35 -7.26
CA LEU A 115 -3.06 -5.10 -8.22
C LEU A 115 -2.33 -6.43 -8.47
N ASP A 116 -2.22 -6.82 -9.74
CA ASP A 116 -1.63 -8.11 -10.07
C ASP A 116 -0.12 -8.12 -9.77
N GLN A 117 0.34 -9.21 -9.16
CA GLN A 117 1.73 -9.36 -8.77
C GLN A 117 2.24 -10.77 -9.03
N LYS A 118 3.46 -10.85 -9.57
CA LYS A 118 4.10 -12.10 -9.99
C LYS A 118 5.48 -12.21 -9.37
N LEU A 119 5.78 -13.36 -8.79
CA LEU A 119 7.12 -13.68 -8.33
C LEU A 119 7.92 -14.20 -9.52
N VAL A 120 9.08 -13.64 -9.82
CA VAL A 120 9.93 -14.07 -10.95
C VAL A 120 11.38 -14.21 -10.51
N LYS A 121 12.14 -15.04 -11.24
CA LYS A 121 13.59 -15.11 -11.12
C LYS A 121 14.23 -14.34 -12.27
N VAL A 122 15.24 -13.55 -11.96
CA VAL A 122 16.01 -12.77 -12.94
C VAL A 122 17.50 -13.13 -12.87
N PRO A 123 18.29 -12.86 -13.92
CA PRO A 123 19.74 -13.00 -13.85
C PRO A 123 20.37 -12.11 -12.77
N ASP A 124 21.44 -12.55 -12.13
CA ASP A 124 22.16 -11.76 -11.11
C ASP A 124 22.69 -10.43 -11.68
N ALA A 125 23.09 -10.43 -12.95
CA ALA A 125 23.47 -9.22 -13.69
C ALA A 125 22.35 -8.15 -13.69
N THR A 126 21.08 -8.56 -13.74
CA THR A 126 19.93 -7.65 -13.64
C THR A 126 19.91 -6.97 -12.27
N VAL A 127 20.12 -7.73 -11.19
CA VAL A 127 20.15 -7.17 -9.82
C VAL A 127 21.28 -6.17 -9.67
N THR A 128 22.47 -6.48 -10.20
CA THR A 128 23.62 -5.57 -10.24
C THR A 128 23.32 -4.28 -11.03
N ASN A 129 22.64 -4.39 -12.16
CA ASN A 129 22.24 -3.24 -12.97
C ASN A 129 21.24 -2.33 -12.22
N LEU A 130 20.25 -2.90 -11.53
CA LEU A 130 19.30 -2.15 -10.70
C LEU A 130 20.00 -1.39 -9.57
N ALA A 131 20.94 -2.04 -8.89
CA ALA A 131 21.73 -1.42 -7.82
C ALA A 131 22.61 -0.28 -8.35
N THR A 132 23.21 -0.48 -9.53
CA THR A 132 24.05 0.53 -10.21
C THR A 132 23.23 1.75 -10.62
N GLU A 133 22.05 1.53 -11.20
CA GLU A 133 21.12 2.60 -11.56
C GLU A 133 20.70 3.42 -10.33
N LEU A 134 20.34 2.76 -9.23
CA LEU A 134 19.97 3.46 -8.00
C LEU A 134 21.12 4.31 -7.43
N SER A 135 22.34 3.78 -7.50
CA SER A 135 23.56 4.48 -7.06
C SER A 135 23.94 5.65 -7.99
N SER A 136 23.62 5.57 -9.28
CA SER A 136 23.82 6.65 -10.25
C SER A 136 22.92 7.86 -9.92
N LEU A 137 21.67 7.58 -9.53
CA LEU A 137 20.69 8.61 -9.15
C LEU A 137 21.07 9.35 -7.87
N ASP A 138 21.73 8.69 -6.93
CA ASP A 138 22.27 9.33 -5.72
C ASP A 138 23.36 10.34 -6.04
N ARG A 139 24.27 10.00 -6.96
CA ARG A 139 25.38 10.88 -7.38
C ARG A 139 24.87 12.10 -8.15
N ASN A 140 23.91 11.88 -9.04
CA ASN A 140 23.37 12.93 -9.90
C ASN A 140 22.31 13.78 -9.19
N GLY A 141 21.68 13.28 -8.12
CA GLY A 141 20.79 14.05 -7.23
C GLY A 141 19.45 14.51 -7.82
N LEU A 142 19.26 14.43 -9.14
CA LEU A 142 18.18 15.11 -9.86
C LEU A 142 16.80 14.44 -9.81
N LYS A 143 16.70 13.14 -9.49
CA LYS A 143 15.41 12.41 -9.54
C LYS A 143 15.03 11.65 -8.28
N ARG A 144 16.00 11.34 -7.41
CA ARG A 144 15.77 10.54 -6.20
C ARG A 144 15.47 11.44 -4.98
N PRO A 145 14.34 11.25 -4.28
CA PRO A 145 14.00 12.05 -3.11
C PRO A 145 15.11 12.02 -2.04
N PRO A 146 15.52 13.17 -1.45
CA PRO A 146 16.64 13.24 -0.52
C PRO A 146 16.58 12.25 0.65
N LYS A 147 15.38 12.02 1.20
CA LYS A 147 15.15 11.09 2.33
C LYS A 147 15.49 9.63 2.04
N PHE A 148 15.54 9.25 0.76
CA PHE A 148 15.82 7.88 0.34
C PHE A 148 17.23 7.69 -0.21
N ARG A 149 17.99 8.77 -0.41
CA ARG A 149 19.38 8.67 -0.85
C ARG A 149 20.17 7.78 0.10
N ARG A 150 21.08 6.99 -0.46
CA ARG A 150 21.86 5.94 0.23
C ARG A 150 21.07 4.70 0.65
N ASP A 151 19.76 4.60 0.38
CA ASP A 151 19.08 3.30 0.48
C ASP A 151 19.56 2.40 -0.66
N GLU A 152 19.95 1.17 -0.31
CA GLU A 152 20.30 0.10 -1.25
C GLU A 152 19.11 -0.86 -1.45
N ILE A 153 19.09 -1.56 -2.59
CA ILE A 153 18.19 -2.70 -2.78
C ILE A 153 18.73 -3.95 -2.08
N GLN A 154 17.84 -4.85 -1.67
CA GLN A 154 18.24 -6.17 -1.19
C GLN A 154 18.77 -7.00 -2.38
N PRO A 155 19.99 -7.58 -2.29
CA PRO A 155 20.56 -8.36 -3.38
C PRO A 155 19.89 -9.74 -3.46
N SER A 156 18.80 -9.82 -4.24
CA SER A 156 18.03 -11.03 -4.47
C SER A 156 17.67 -11.13 -5.95
N ASN A 157 17.90 -12.29 -6.55
CA ASN A 157 17.52 -12.59 -7.91
C ASN A 157 16.08 -13.12 -8.04
N VAL A 158 15.41 -13.34 -6.91
CA VAL A 158 13.96 -13.53 -6.84
C VAL A 158 13.32 -12.19 -6.50
N ILE A 159 12.52 -11.67 -7.43
CA ILE A 159 11.92 -10.34 -7.36
C ILE A 159 10.42 -10.39 -7.63
N MET A 160 9.73 -9.27 -7.41
CA MET A 160 8.31 -9.15 -7.68
C MET A 160 8.08 -8.26 -8.91
N LEU A 161 7.29 -8.74 -9.86
CA LEU A 161 6.67 -7.90 -10.88
C LEU A 161 5.31 -7.44 -10.36
N VAL A 162 4.98 -6.17 -10.54
CA VAL A 162 3.70 -5.59 -10.15
C VAL A 162 3.07 -4.88 -11.34
N GLU A 163 1.78 -5.05 -11.55
CA GLU A 163 1.05 -4.44 -12.66
C GLU A 163 1.31 -2.93 -12.76
N ASP A 164 1.62 -2.47 -13.97
CA ASP A 164 1.85 -1.06 -14.24
C ASP A 164 0.51 -0.33 -14.33
N MET A 165 0.16 0.40 -13.27
CA MET A 165 -1.05 1.23 -13.20
C MET A 165 -0.87 2.63 -13.78
N ARG A 166 0.31 2.99 -14.31
CA ARG A 166 0.50 4.29 -14.98
C ARG A 166 -0.35 4.39 -16.26
N PRO A 167 -0.55 5.60 -16.80
CA PRO A 167 -1.18 5.78 -18.09
C PRO A 167 -0.48 4.95 -19.17
N ARG A 168 -1.24 4.19 -19.95
CA ARG A 168 -0.70 3.39 -21.06
C ARG A 168 -0.49 4.25 -22.32
N ASN A 169 -1.22 5.35 -22.43
CA ASN A 169 -1.26 6.28 -23.55
C ASN A 169 -1.68 7.68 -23.05
N ASP A 170 -1.64 8.67 -23.95
CA ASP A 170 -1.83 10.09 -23.60
C ASP A 170 -3.27 10.45 -23.18
N ASP A 171 -4.25 9.60 -23.48
CA ASP A 171 -5.66 9.75 -23.13
C ASP A 171 -6.06 9.00 -21.85
N GLU A 172 -5.12 8.27 -21.22
CA GLU A 172 -5.30 7.67 -19.91
C GLU A 172 -4.76 8.57 -18.79
N HIS A 173 -5.46 8.51 -17.66
CA HIS A 173 -5.08 9.19 -16.43
C HIS A 173 -5.03 8.18 -15.29
N THR A 174 -4.10 8.38 -14.36
CA THR A 174 -3.97 7.56 -13.16
C THR A 174 -3.91 8.43 -11.93
N ILE A 175 -4.70 8.06 -10.93
CA ILE A 175 -4.68 8.62 -9.59
C ILE A 175 -4.21 7.52 -8.64
N GLU A 176 -3.21 7.84 -7.82
CA GLU A 176 -2.81 7.00 -6.68
C GLU A 176 -3.09 7.78 -5.39
N PHE A 177 -3.77 7.14 -4.44
CA PHE A 177 -3.88 7.65 -3.08
C PHE A 177 -3.94 6.53 -2.04
N LYS A 178 -3.67 6.87 -0.78
CA LYS A 178 -3.80 5.91 0.33
C LYS A 178 -5.12 6.15 1.06
N PRO A 179 -6.05 5.17 1.09
CA PRO A 179 -7.32 5.31 1.82
C PRO A 179 -7.15 5.44 3.34
N LYS A 180 -6.01 5.01 3.89
CA LYS A 180 -5.71 5.09 5.33
C LYS A 180 -6.75 4.37 6.21
N TRP A 181 -7.00 4.91 7.40
CA TRP A 181 -7.95 4.36 8.36
C TRP A 181 -9.35 4.85 8.00
N LEU A 182 -10.20 3.94 7.54
CA LEU A 182 -11.59 4.22 7.15
C LEU A 182 -12.57 4.11 8.33
N ALA A 183 -12.07 3.82 9.53
CA ALA A 183 -12.79 3.80 10.78
C ALA A 183 -11.93 4.42 11.90
N GLN A 184 -12.58 4.85 12.98
CA GLN A 184 -11.86 5.37 14.15
C GLN A 184 -11.02 4.25 14.80
N SER A 185 -9.89 4.65 15.40
CA SER A 185 -9.06 3.72 16.18
C SER A 185 -9.85 3.17 17.38
N PRO A 186 -9.85 1.84 17.63
CA PRO A 186 -10.45 1.28 18.85
C PRO A 186 -9.79 1.77 20.15
N SER A 187 -8.56 2.28 20.06
CA SER A 187 -7.84 2.87 21.19
C SER A 187 -8.12 4.38 21.39
N ALA A 188 -8.90 5.01 20.51
CA ALA A 188 -9.28 6.41 20.67
C ALA A 188 -10.14 6.60 21.95
N PRO A 189 -9.97 7.70 22.69
CA PRO A 189 -10.85 8.06 23.80
C PRO A 189 -12.33 8.15 23.38
N ARG A 190 -13.24 7.91 24.32
CA ARG A 190 -14.70 7.92 24.05
C ARG A 190 -15.21 9.29 23.59
N ASP A 191 -14.57 10.34 24.04
CA ASP A 191 -14.83 11.74 23.72
C ASP A 191 -14.02 12.25 22.51
N ALA A 192 -13.37 11.35 21.76
CA ALA A 192 -12.60 11.74 20.58
C ALA A 192 -13.47 12.45 19.52
N ASN A 193 -13.11 13.70 19.21
CA ASN A 193 -13.69 14.50 18.13
C ASN A 193 -12.78 14.57 16.89
N THR A 194 -11.68 13.81 16.90
CA THR A 194 -10.70 13.78 15.82
C THR A 194 -10.35 12.33 15.50
N CYS A 195 -10.33 11.93 14.23
CA CYS A 195 -9.96 10.56 13.85
C CYS A 195 -8.45 10.34 13.98
N ARG A 196 -8.01 9.08 14.12
CA ARG A 196 -6.59 8.71 14.27
C ARG A 196 -5.66 9.34 13.23
N CYS A 197 -6.09 9.38 11.96
CA CYS A 197 -5.31 9.99 10.88
C CYS A 197 -5.17 11.50 11.03
N CYS A 198 -6.26 12.18 11.38
CA CYS A 198 -6.28 13.63 11.64
C CYS A 198 -5.48 14.00 12.90
N ALA A 199 -5.59 13.20 13.97
CA ALA A 199 -4.82 13.37 15.20
C ALA A 199 -3.32 13.23 14.93
N PHE A 200 -2.93 12.26 14.10
CA PHE A 200 -1.54 12.09 13.69
C PHE A 200 -1.03 13.21 12.77
N ALA A 201 -1.86 13.67 11.83
CA ALA A 201 -1.51 14.77 10.93
C ALA A 201 -1.30 16.08 11.70
N SER A 202 -2.26 16.46 12.55
CA SER A 202 -2.10 17.65 13.41
C SER A 202 -0.88 17.55 14.31
N ARG A 203 -0.64 16.41 14.97
CA ARG A 203 0.56 16.25 15.78
C ARG A 203 1.82 16.53 14.97
N LYS A 204 1.96 15.90 13.80
CA LYS A 204 3.10 16.16 12.89
C LYS A 204 3.23 17.62 12.49
N TYR A 205 2.11 18.27 12.17
CA TYR A 205 2.10 19.67 11.78
C TYR A 205 2.56 20.57 12.93
N HIS A 206 2.09 20.32 14.15
CA HIS A 206 2.51 21.08 15.33
C HIS A 206 3.98 20.83 15.70
N GLU A 207 4.42 19.57 15.72
CA GLU A 207 5.80 19.18 16.07
C GLU A 207 6.83 19.68 15.05
N ALA A 208 6.43 19.92 13.79
CA ALA A 208 7.35 20.38 12.75
C ALA A 208 7.83 21.82 12.89
N GLY A 209 7.21 22.65 13.75
CA GLY A 209 7.60 24.05 13.94
C GLY A 209 7.62 24.83 12.61
N ASP A 210 8.77 25.40 12.26
CA ASP A 210 8.94 26.15 11.00
C ASP A 210 8.99 25.25 9.75
N SER A 211 9.20 23.94 9.92
CA SER A 211 9.22 22.95 8.83
C SER A 211 7.85 22.34 8.53
N ARG A 212 6.77 23.06 8.83
CA ARG A 212 5.38 22.63 8.62
C ARG A 212 5.09 22.33 7.16
N GLU A 213 4.65 21.10 6.89
CA GLU A 213 4.15 20.72 5.58
C GLU A 213 2.63 20.96 5.49
N ARG A 214 2.17 21.73 4.50
CA ARG A 214 0.74 22.03 4.28
C ARG A 214 -0.13 20.78 4.18
N LYS A 215 0.41 19.69 3.63
CA LYS A 215 -0.29 18.39 3.55
C LYS A 215 -0.71 17.80 4.91
N TYR A 216 -0.17 18.30 6.02
CA TYR A 216 -0.55 17.90 7.39
C TYR A 216 -1.35 18.99 8.12
N SER A 217 -1.62 20.13 7.48
CA SER A 217 -2.34 21.26 8.07
C SER A 217 -3.76 20.84 8.50
N PRO A 218 -4.23 21.25 9.69
CA PRO A 218 -5.59 21.01 10.12
C PRO A 218 -6.67 21.47 9.13
N ASP A 219 -6.42 22.57 8.42
CA ASP A 219 -7.33 23.18 7.45
C ASP A 219 -7.21 22.60 6.03
N GLU A 220 -6.24 21.72 5.79
CA GLU A 220 -6.03 21.13 4.46
C GLU A 220 -6.02 19.60 4.43
N TYR A 221 -5.78 18.94 5.57
CA TYR A 221 -5.66 17.49 5.61
C TYR A 221 -6.98 16.82 5.18
N PRO A 222 -6.96 15.97 4.13
CA PRO A 222 -8.16 15.25 3.71
C PRO A 222 -8.44 14.12 4.70
N CYS A 223 -9.44 14.30 5.55
CA CYS A 223 -9.82 13.31 6.55
C CYS A 223 -10.27 12.01 5.85
N PRO A 224 -9.60 10.86 6.10
CA PRO A 224 -9.92 9.62 5.41
C PRO A 224 -11.33 9.07 5.66
N LEU A 225 -11.97 9.45 6.77
CA LEU A 225 -13.34 9.04 7.05
C LEU A 225 -14.34 9.61 6.02
N TRP A 226 -14.01 10.71 5.32
CA TRP A 226 -14.84 11.23 4.24
C TRP A 226 -14.93 10.32 3.01
N LEU A 227 -14.00 9.36 2.89
CA LEU A 227 -14.03 8.33 1.84
C LEU A 227 -15.04 7.22 2.15
N ASP A 228 -15.49 7.09 3.39
CA ASP A 228 -16.46 6.08 3.80
C ASP A 228 -17.79 6.27 3.05
N PRO A 229 -18.21 5.32 2.19
CA PRO A 229 -19.44 5.44 1.44
C PRO A 229 -20.68 5.51 2.34
N ASP A 230 -20.61 4.87 3.51
CA ASP A 230 -21.74 4.74 4.45
C ASP A 230 -21.79 5.86 5.48
N LEU A 231 -20.79 6.75 5.50
CA LEU A 231 -20.79 7.90 6.39
C LEU A 231 -21.80 8.92 5.88
N GLU A 232 -22.83 9.21 6.69
CA GLU A 232 -23.73 10.32 6.46
C GLU A 232 -22.96 11.65 6.54
N THR A 233 -23.17 12.54 5.57
CA THR A 233 -22.56 13.87 5.61
C THR A 233 -23.39 14.75 6.54
N PRO A 234 -22.83 15.23 7.67
CA PRO A 234 -23.56 16.17 8.52
C PRO A 234 -23.88 17.46 7.76
N GLN A 235 -25.02 18.07 8.09
CA GLN A 235 -25.44 19.34 7.50
C GLN A 235 -24.34 20.41 7.60
N GLY A 236 -24.05 21.08 6.50
CA GLY A 236 -23.04 22.15 6.42
C GLY A 236 -21.60 21.63 6.19
N LYS A 237 -21.39 20.31 6.13
CA LYS A 237 -20.07 19.70 5.85
C LYS A 237 -19.92 19.18 4.43
N GLU A 238 -20.89 19.44 3.54
CA GLU A 238 -20.90 18.97 2.15
C GLU A 238 -19.66 19.47 1.39
N LYS A 239 -19.31 20.75 1.58
CA LYS A 239 -18.12 21.35 0.99
C LYS A 239 -16.84 20.72 1.55
N ILE A 240 -16.77 20.48 2.86
CA ILE A 240 -15.62 19.86 3.52
C ILE A 240 -15.39 18.45 2.97
N ARG A 241 -16.46 17.64 2.89
CA ARG A 241 -16.39 16.28 2.33
C ARG A 241 -15.97 16.31 0.86
N SER A 242 -16.58 17.17 0.05
CA SER A 242 -16.23 17.33 -1.37
C SER A 242 -14.76 17.70 -1.57
N THR A 243 -14.25 18.68 -0.81
CA THR A 243 -12.84 19.06 -0.85
C THR A 243 -11.91 17.95 -0.37
N ALA A 244 -12.29 17.17 0.65
CA ALA A 244 -11.51 16.01 1.08
C ALA A 244 -11.43 14.94 -0.01
N ILE A 245 -12.55 14.63 -0.68
CA ILE A 245 -12.59 13.70 -1.82
C ILE A 245 -11.72 14.21 -2.97
N GLN A 246 -11.84 15.49 -3.33
CA GLN A 246 -11.01 16.11 -4.36
C GLN A 246 -9.51 15.95 -4.05
N ARG A 247 -9.11 16.21 -2.81
CA ARG A 247 -7.71 16.07 -2.37
C ARG A 247 -7.24 14.61 -2.37
N HIS A 248 -8.09 13.66 -1.97
CA HIS A 248 -7.78 12.23 -2.10
C HIS A 248 -7.62 11.83 -3.58
N MET A 249 -8.38 12.45 -4.48
CA MET A 249 -8.25 12.26 -5.92
C MET A 249 -7.17 13.15 -6.55
N ASN A 250 -6.17 13.61 -5.78
CA ASN A 250 -5.06 14.44 -6.23
C ASN A 250 -5.46 15.71 -7.02
N GLY A 251 -6.62 16.28 -6.70
CA GLY A 251 -7.12 17.50 -7.37
C GLY A 251 -7.81 17.25 -8.72
N ASP A 252 -8.06 15.98 -9.09
CA ASP A 252 -8.63 15.64 -10.39
C ASP A 252 -9.97 16.35 -10.64
N LYS A 253 -10.14 16.88 -11.86
CA LYS A 253 -11.35 17.63 -12.24
C LYS A 253 -12.61 16.76 -12.21
N HIS A 254 -12.48 15.44 -12.36
CA HIS A 254 -13.57 14.46 -12.30
C HIS A 254 -13.73 13.80 -10.92
N HIS A 255 -13.04 14.27 -9.88
CA HIS A 255 -13.00 13.64 -8.55
C HIS A 255 -14.36 13.17 -8.02
N ALA A 256 -15.42 13.97 -8.16
CA ALA A 256 -16.76 13.62 -7.66
C ALA A 256 -17.35 12.41 -8.41
N HIS A 257 -17.13 12.32 -9.72
CA HIS A 257 -17.58 11.20 -10.53
C HIS A 257 -16.71 9.96 -10.31
N LEU A 258 -15.38 10.13 -10.28
CA LEU A 258 -14.44 9.04 -9.98
C LEU A 258 -14.70 8.43 -8.61
N TYR A 259 -15.00 9.24 -7.60
CA TYR A 259 -15.38 8.75 -6.28
C TYR A 259 -16.66 7.91 -6.33
N LYS A 260 -17.68 8.31 -7.11
CA LYS A 260 -18.89 7.48 -7.32
C LYS A 260 -18.56 6.14 -7.96
N LEU A 261 -17.65 6.09 -8.93
CA LEU A 261 -17.19 4.82 -9.53
C LEU A 261 -16.48 3.95 -8.48
N VAL A 262 -15.59 4.54 -7.68
CA VAL A 262 -14.94 3.84 -6.56
C VAL A 262 -15.97 3.33 -5.54
N GLN A 263 -17.01 4.10 -5.22
CA GLN A 263 -18.09 3.64 -4.34
C GLN A 263 -18.84 2.44 -4.95
N ARG A 264 -19.23 2.51 -6.23
CA ARG A 264 -19.95 1.44 -6.94
C ARG A 264 -19.17 0.12 -6.99
N SER A 265 -17.84 0.19 -7.06
CA SER A 265 -16.99 -1.00 -6.98
C SER A 265 -17.06 -1.71 -5.61
N GLY A 266 -17.50 -1.00 -4.56
CA GLY A 266 -17.59 -1.50 -3.19
C GLY A 266 -16.24 -1.78 -2.52
N ILE A 267 -15.11 -1.40 -3.12
CA ILE A 267 -13.77 -1.70 -2.58
C ILE A 267 -13.49 -0.99 -1.26
N LEU A 268 -13.97 0.26 -1.10
CA LEU A 268 -13.79 1.01 0.13
C LEU A 268 -14.63 0.43 1.28
N THR A 269 -15.85 -0.02 0.99
CA THR A 269 -16.71 -0.73 1.95
C THR A 269 -16.05 -2.02 2.42
N ASP A 270 -15.55 -2.84 1.49
CA ASP A 270 -14.85 -4.08 1.83
C ASP A 270 -13.55 -3.84 2.60
N LEU A 271 -12.76 -2.84 2.19
CA LEU A 271 -11.54 -2.48 2.87
C LEU A 271 -11.83 -2.03 4.31
N LYS A 272 -12.79 -1.13 4.51
CA LYS A 272 -13.21 -0.65 5.85
C LYS A 272 -13.66 -1.80 6.73
N ARG A 273 -14.55 -2.66 6.23
CA ARG A 273 -15.04 -3.84 6.98
C ARG A 273 -13.88 -4.70 7.46
N ARG A 274 -12.93 -5.03 6.57
CA ARG A 274 -11.74 -5.83 6.92
C ARG A 274 -10.81 -5.11 7.90
N GLN A 275 -10.61 -3.79 7.76
CA GLN A 275 -9.84 -3.01 8.72
C GLN A 275 -10.44 -3.08 10.14
N ILE A 276 -11.77 -3.13 10.27
CA ILE A 276 -12.48 -3.27 11.55
C ILE A 276 -12.41 -4.72 12.06
N ASP A 277 -12.69 -5.69 11.19
CA ASP A 277 -12.75 -7.12 11.56
C ASP A 277 -11.41 -7.65 12.08
N PHE A 278 -10.30 -7.14 11.55
CA PHE A 278 -8.95 -7.54 11.93
C PHE A 278 -8.33 -6.67 13.03
N ASP A 279 -8.96 -5.56 13.43
CA ASP A 279 -8.51 -4.75 14.56
C ASP A 279 -9.69 -4.28 15.41
N ARG A 280 -10.11 -5.13 16.34
CA ARG A 280 -11.23 -4.88 17.25
C ARG A 280 -10.81 -4.15 18.53
N THR A 281 -9.54 -4.27 18.93
CA THR A 281 -9.06 -3.84 20.26
C THR A 281 -8.03 -2.71 20.19
N GLY A 282 -7.46 -2.46 19.01
CA GLY A 282 -6.44 -1.45 18.78
C GLY A 282 -5.05 -1.88 19.25
N PRO A 283 -4.00 -1.13 18.85
CA PRO A 283 -2.61 -1.49 19.16
C PRO A 283 -2.30 -1.51 20.66
N MET A 284 -3.07 -0.79 21.49
CA MET A 284 -2.85 -0.73 22.94
C MET A 284 -3.24 -2.01 23.66
N LYS A 285 -4.21 -2.76 23.14
CA LYS A 285 -4.79 -3.93 23.80
C LYS A 285 -4.59 -5.25 23.06
N ALA A 286 -4.15 -5.23 21.81
CA ALA A 286 -3.88 -6.46 21.06
C ALA A 286 -2.75 -7.26 21.73
N GLU A 287 -3.03 -8.53 22.05
CA GLU A 287 -2.11 -9.45 22.71
C GLU A 287 -1.62 -10.58 21.79
N ALA A 288 -0.52 -11.22 22.16
CA ALA A 288 0.00 -12.39 21.43
C ALA A 288 -0.85 -13.65 21.63
N ASN A 289 -1.89 -13.57 22.48
CA ASN A 289 -2.75 -14.68 22.80
C ASN A 289 -3.53 -15.16 21.56
N VAL A 290 -3.55 -16.47 21.35
CA VAL A 290 -4.20 -17.10 20.21
C VAL A 290 -5.71 -17.10 20.45
N HIS A 291 -6.48 -16.45 19.58
CA HIS A 291 -7.94 -16.60 19.57
C HIS A 291 -8.29 -17.98 19.02
N ARG A 292 -9.06 -18.76 19.80
CA ARG A 292 -9.72 -19.98 19.31
C ARG A 292 -11.05 -19.60 18.66
N GLY A 293 -11.01 -19.09 17.43
CA GLY A 293 -12.19 -18.98 16.57
C GLY A 293 -12.26 -20.18 15.63
N GLU A 294 -13.47 -20.66 15.32
CA GLU A 294 -13.67 -21.76 14.36
C GLU A 294 -13.22 -21.35 12.95
N GLY A 295 -12.31 -22.15 12.39
CA GLY A 295 -11.63 -21.94 11.10
C GLY A 295 -10.14 -22.31 11.19
N ASP A 296 -9.60 -22.98 10.18
CA ASP A 296 -8.30 -23.69 10.17
C ASP A 296 -7.02 -22.85 10.44
N TYR A 297 -7.13 -21.56 10.81
CA TYR A 297 -5.97 -20.69 11.07
C TYR A 297 -6.02 -20.09 12.48
N LYS A 298 -5.14 -20.61 13.35
CA LYS A 298 -4.91 -20.08 14.71
C LYS A 298 -4.10 -18.78 14.67
N ALA A 299 -4.75 -17.65 14.41
CA ALA A 299 -4.10 -16.33 14.41
C ALA A 299 -4.19 -15.65 15.78
N SER A 300 -3.09 -15.04 16.23
CA SER A 300 -3.10 -14.16 17.42
C SER A 300 -3.80 -12.82 17.14
N GLU A 301 -4.18 -12.06 18.18
CA GLU A 301 -4.65 -10.69 17.96
C GLU A 301 -3.58 -9.81 17.31
N LEU A 302 -2.31 -10.04 17.61
CA LEU A 302 -1.20 -9.36 16.96
C LEU A 302 -1.14 -9.65 15.45
N ASP A 303 -1.33 -10.89 15.02
CA ASP A 303 -1.35 -11.22 13.59
C ASP A 303 -2.50 -10.51 12.87
N ARG A 304 -3.68 -10.52 13.48
CA ARG A 304 -4.87 -9.80 12.96
C ARG A 304 -4.60 -8.30 12.90
N LEU A 305 -4.03 -7.71 13.95
CA LEU A 305 -3.63 -6.30 13.95
C LEU A 305 -2.59 -6.01 12.85
N GLY A 306 -1.60 -6.88 12.64
CA GLY A 306 -0.61 -6.76 11.56
C GLY A 306 -1.27 -6.70 10.18
N LEU A 307 -2.28 -7.54 9.95
CA LEU A 307 -3.10 -7.54 8.75
C LEU A 307 -3.95 -6.25 8.63
N ALA A 308 -4.61 -5.81 9.69
CA ALA A 308 -5.34 -4.54 9.69
C ALA A 308 -4.42 -3.34 9.35
N MET A 309 -3.20 -3.32 9.92
CA MET A 309 -2.20 -2.28 9.63
C MET A 309 -1.66 -2.36 8.20
N THR A 310 -1.67 -3.54 7.59
CA THR A 310 -1.39 -3.72 6.15
C THR A 310 -2.49 -3.07 5.32
N LEU A 311 -3.75 -3.38 5.62
CA LEU A 311 -4.93 -2.82 4.94
C LEU A 311 -5.09 -1.30 5.13
N ARG A 312 -4.51 -0.70 6.17
CA ARG A 312 -4.52 0.75 6.42
C ARG A 312 -3.38 1.50 5.73
N ASP A 313 -2.38 0.80 5.22
CA ASP A 313 -1.21 1.41 4.57
C ASP A 313 -1.06 1.00 3.09
N CYS A 314 -2.10 0.36 2.52
CA CYS A 314 -2.23 0.11 1.10
C CYS A 314 -2.42 1.42 0.30
N SER A 315 -2.21 1.32 -1.01
CA SER A 315 -2.56 2.34 -2.00
C SER A 315 -3.79 1.88 -2.80
N LEU A 316 -4.60 2.83 -3.26
CA LEU A 316 -5.67 2.63 -4.23
C LEU A 316 -5.30 3.37 -5.51
N PHE A 317 -5.24 2.64 -6.61
CA PHE A 317 -5.08 3.18 -7.96
C PHE A 317 -6.44 3.29 -8.63
N VAL A 318 -6.67 4.42 -9.30
CA VAL A 318 -7.79 4.63 -10.21
C VAL A 318 -7.20 5.03 -11.56
N ARG A 319 -7.39 4.19 -12.58
CA ARG A 319 -7.00 4.51 -13.97
C ARG A 319 -8.26 4.65 -14.81
N TYR A 320 -8.31 5.65 -15.69
CA TYR A 320 -9.48 5.88 -16.56
C TYR A 320 -9.08 6.63 -17.83
N ARG A 321 -9.95 6.60 -18.85
CA ARG A 321 -9.86 7.46 -20.04
C ARG A 321 -10.94 8.51 -20.05
N GLU A 322 -10.68 9.59 -20.76
CA GLU A 322 -11.71 10.54 -21.15
C GLU A 322 -12.37 10.12 -22.46
N GLY A 323 -13.70 10.24 -22.54
CA GLY A 323 -14.44 10.12 -23.80
C GLY A 323 -14.18 11.30 -24.74
N PRO A 324 -14.76 11.26 -25.95
CA PRO A 324 -14.72 12.42 -26.85
C PRO A 324 -15.34 13.65 -26.18
N PRO A 325 -14.88 14.86 -26.52
CA PRO A 325 -15.48 16.09 -26.02
C PRO A 325 -16.97 16.18 -26.43
N ASP A 326 -17.80 16.69 -25.52
CA ASP A 326 -19.17 17.07 -25.84
C ASP A 326 -19.21 18.32 -26.74
N SER A 327 -20.41 18.76 -27.13
CA SER A 327 -20.62 19.94 -27.98
C SER A 327 -20.08 21.25 -27.37
N GLU A 328 -19.82 21.28 -26.06
CA GLU A 328 -19.23 22.41 -25.34
C GLU A 328 -17.71 22.22 -25.12
N GLY A 329 -17.10 21.21 -25.75
CA GLY A 329 -15.68 20.90 -25.61
C GLY A 329 -15.31 20.20 -24.31
N ARG A 330 -16.28 19.84 -23.46
CA ARG A 330 -16.00 19.20 -22.16
C ARG A 330 -15.83 17.70 -22.36
N ARG A 331 -14.75 17.18 -21.81
CA ARG A 331 -14.49 15.74 -21.77
C ARG A 331 -15.05 15.14 -20.48
N ARG A 332 -15.58 13.92 -20.55
CA ARG A 332 -16.12 13.17 -19.41
C ARG A 332 -15.37 11.87 -19.25
N VAL A 333 -15.38 11.30 -18.05
CA VAL A 333 -14.85 9.96 -17.81
C VAL A 333 -15.61 8.96 -18.69
N HIS A 334 -14.87 8.16 -19.46
CA HIS A 334 -15.43 7.00 -20.14
C HIS A 334 -15.56 5.86 -19.13
N GLU A 335 -16.71 5.76 -18.47
CA GLU A 335 -16.94 4.81 -17.37
C GLU A 335 -16.46 3.38 -17.67
N PRO A 336 -16.69 2.77 -18.86
CA PRO A 336 -16.22 1.41 -19.13
C PRO A 336 -14.70 1.21 -19.11
N SER A 337 -13.91 2.29 -19.18
CA SER A 337 -12.44 2.23 -19.10
C SER A 337 -11.88 2.28 -17.68
N HIS A 338 -12.71 2.53 -16.67
CA HIS A 338 -12.19 2.72 -15.31
C HIS A 338 -11.68 1.41 -14.71
N GLU A 339 -10.54 1.49 -14.04
CA GLU A 339 -9.93 0.41 -13.28
C GLU A 339 -9.65 0.90 -11.86
N VAL A 340 -10.03 0.12 -10.85
CA VAL A 340 -9.80 0.45 -9.43
C VAL A 340 -9.06 -0.70 -8.77
N LYS A 341 -7.83 -0.47 -8.31
CA LYS A 341 -6.97 -1.54 -7.78
C LYS A 341 -6.28 -1.18 -6.46
N LEU A 342 -6.32 -2.10 -5.49
CA LEU A 342 -5.55 -2.03 -4.25
C LEU A 342 -4.13 -2.57 -4.46
N ALA A 343 -3.15 -1.84 -3.97
CA ALA A 343 -1.73 -2.16 -4.05
C ALA A 343 -1.03 -1.99 -2.69
N ASP A 344 0.26 -2.32 -2.62
CA ASP A 344 1.08 -2.19 -1.40
C ASP A 344 0.53 -2.98 -0.20
N LEU A 345 0.05 -4.20 -0.46
CA LEU A 345 -0.50 -5.12 0.52
C LEU A 345 0.56 -6.07 1.12
N ASP A 346 1.81 -5.58 1.24
CA ASP A 346 2.89 -6.28 1.94
C ASP A 346 2.53 -6.43 3.41
N LEU A 347 2.43 -7.68 3.89
CA LEU A 347 2.06 -7.94 5.26
C LEU A 347 3.10 -7.32 6.21
N LYS A 348 2.61 -6.53 7.16
CA LYS A 348 3.46 -5.92 8.18
C LYS A 348 3.91 -7.00 9.17
N ASN A 349 5.21 -7.08 9.44
CA ASN A 349 5.73 -7.87 10.55
C ASN A 349 5.34 -7.20 11.88
N VAL A 350 4.31 -7.74 12.55
CA VAL A 350 3.77 -7.16 13.79
C VAL A 350 4.76 -7.27 14.95
N GLN A 351 5.52 -8.37 15.06
CA GLN A 351 6.47 -8.59 16.16
C GLN A 351 7.48 -7.44 16.23
N TRP A 352 7.95 -6.95 15.08
CA TRP A 352 8.83 -5.79 15.02
C TRP A 352 8.11 -4.45 15.18
N LYS A 353 6.88 -4.34 14.67
CA LYS A 353 6.19 -3.05 14.52
C LYS A 353 5.31 -2.66 15.70
N ILE A 354 4.91 -3.60 16.55
CA ILE A 354 3.93 -3.36 17.62
C ILE A 354 4.40 -2.28 18.60
N HIS A 355 5.68 -2.26 18.97
CA HIS A 355 6.23 -1.24 19.88
C HIS A 355 6.13 0.18 19.26
N GLU A 356 6.46 0.32 17.98
CA GLU A 356 6.33 1.58 17.24
C GLU A 356 4.87 2.03 17.16
N TRP A 357 3.94 1.09 16.92
CA TRP A 357 2.51 1.38 16.82
C TRP A 357 1.91 1.78 18.17
N ARG A 358 2.24 1.07 19.24
CA ARG A 358 1.83 1.41 20.62
C ARG A 358 2.37 2.77 21.04
N ALA A 359 3.66 3.03 20.84
CA ALA A 359 4.26 4.32 21.17
C ALA A 359 3.59 5.48 20.42
N LYS A 360 3.30 5.29 19.12
CA LYS A 360 2.58 6.28 18.33
C LYS A 360 1.17 6.52 18.86
N GLU A 361 0.41 5.45 19.13
CA GLU A 361 -0.97 5.53 19.61
C GLU A 361 -1.02 6.18 21.00
N GLN A 362 -0.16 5.75 21.93
CA GLN A 362 -0.04 6.31 23.27
C GLN A 362 0.24 7.81 23.22
N ALA A 363 1.16 8.25 22.37
CA ALA A 363 1.47 9.66 22.21
C ALA A 363 0.31 10.48 21.61
N LEU A 364 -0.57 9.88 20.80
CA LEU A 364 -1.80 10.54 20.33
C LEU A 364 -2.81 10.72 21.48
N ILE A 365 -2.97 9.70 22.32
CA ILE A 365 -3.88 9.69 23.46
C ILE A 365 -3.39 10.68 24.54
N GLN A 366 -2.18 10.49 25.06
CA GLN A 366 -1.60 11.34 26.12
C GLN A 366 -1.44 12.78 25.66
N GLY A 367 -1.12 12.99 24.38
CA GLY A 367 -0.99 14.31 23.80
C GLY A 367 -2.31 15.04 23.58
N GLN A 368 -3.47 14.42 23.88
CA GLN A 368 -4.81 14.98 23.68
C GLN A 368 -5.12 15.32 22.20
N TRP A 369 -4.48 14.61 21.26
CA TRP A 369 -4.66 14.85 19.82
C TRP A 369 -6.00 14.34 19.29
N TYR A 370 -6.61 13.37 19.98
CA TYR A 370 -7.94 12.84 19.66
C TYR A 370 -9.09 13.77 20.08
N VAL A 371 -8.88 14.63 21.08
CA VAL A 371 -9.90 15.51 21.67
C VAL A 371 -9.67 16.98 21.30
N GLY A 372 -9.00 17.20 20.17
CA GLY A 372 -9.04 18.48 19.46
C GLY A 372 -7.93 19.47 19.76
N ARG A 373 -6.86 19.07 20.46
CA ARG A 373 -5.62 19.86 20.57
C ARG A 373 -5.14 20.40 19.21
N GLY A 374 -5.25 19.56 18.17
CA GLY A 374 -4.82 19.88 16.82
C GLY A 374 -5.80 20.73 15.99
N ARG A 375 -6.98 21.06 16.51
CA ARG A 375 -8.02 21.85 15.83
C ARG A 375 -8.34 21.37 14.40
N MET A 376 -8.55 20.06 14.24
CA MET A 376 -8.80 19.42 12.93
C MET A 376 -10.24 19.68 12.43
N THR A 377 -10.54 20.92 12.07
CA THR A 377 -11.86 21.40 11.61
C THR A 377 -12.42 20.61 10.43
N ASN A 378 -11.56 20.10 9.55
CA ASN A 378 -11.95 19.25 8.41
C ASN A 378 -12.17 17.78 8.75
N CYS A 379 -11.97 17.36 10.01
CA CYS A 379 -12.22 15.98 10.39
C CYS A 379 -13.72 15.68 10.37
N ALA A 380 -14.08 14.49 9.87
CA ALA A 380 -15.46 14.02 9.90
C ALA A 380 -16.05 13.98 11.33
N LEU A 381 -15.22 13.69 12.33
CA LEU A 381 -15.62 13.61 13.73
C LEU A 381 -15.61 14.97 14.46
N TRP A 382 -15.08 16.03 13.83
CA TRP A 382 -15.01 17.34 14.44
C TRP A 382 -16.43 17.86 14.69
N ARG A 383 -16.71 18.47 15.84
CA ARG A 383 -18.02 19.06 16.12
C ARG A 383 -17.93 20.56 16.08
#